data_AF-A0A7Z1N0W8-F1
#
_entry.id   AF-A0A7Z1N0W8-F1
#
_cell.length_a   1.000
_cell.length_b   1.000
_cell.length_c   1.000
_cell.angle_alpha   90.00
_cell.angle_beta   90.00
_cell.angle_gamma   90.00
#
_symmetry.space_group_name_H-M   'P 1'
#
loop_
_entity.id
_entity.type
_entity.pdbx_description
1 polymer ?
#
loop_
_entity_poly.entity_id
_entity_poly.type
_entity_poly.pdbx_seq_one_letter_code
_entity_poly.pdbx_strand_id
1 'polypeptide(L)'
;RYMAAELGPKGIRAHAISPGPISTRAASGIDRFDELLDRAAAQVPQGQLVDIADVGALAAFLVSDAAQRITGTVIPVDNGQHLHA
;
A
#
# COMPACT_ATOMS: atom_id res chain seq x y z
N ARG A 1 11.19 3.99 8.79
CA ARG A 1 12.29 3.12 9.28
C ARG A 1 12.79 3.55 10.66
N TYR A 2 13.16 4.83 10.87
CA TYR A 2 13.55 5.34 12.20
C TYR A 2 12.55 5.03 13.31
N MET A 3 11.25 5.27 13.07
CA MET A 3 10.20 4.93 14.05
C MET A 3 10.22 3.46 14.49
N ALA A 4 10.46 2.53 13.56
CA ALA A 4 10.51 1.10 13.90
C ALA A 4 11.71 0.76 14.79
N ALA A 5 12.87 1.39 14.55
CA ALA A 5 14.07 1.20 15.36
C ALA A 5 13.91 1.82 16.75
N GLU A 6 13.35 3.04 16.83
CA GLU A 6 13.18 3.77 18.09
C GLU A 6 12.10 3.16 18.99
N LEU A 7 11.01 2.67 18.41
CA LEU A 7 9.86 2.16 19.16
C LEU A 7 9.90 0.65 19.39
N GLY A 8 10.80 -0.07 18.71
CA GLY A 8 11.00 -1.51 18.85
C GLY A 8 11.22 -1.99 20.30
N PRO A 9 12.07 -1.33 21.13
CA PRO A 9 12.22 -1.67 22.55
C PRO A 9 10.94 -1.55 23.38
N LYS A 10 9.93 -0.80 22.90
CA LYS A 10 8.60 -0.66 23.52
C LYS A 10 7.58 -1.68 22.99
N GLY A 11 8.01 -2.59 22.13
CA GLY A 11 7.13 -3.56 21.47
C GLY A 11 6.22 -2.96 20.41
N ILE A 12 6.46 -1.72 19.97
CA ILE A 12 5.64 -1.05 18.97
C ILE A 12 6.25 -1.26 17.58
N ARG A 13 5.42 -1.69 16.63
CA ARG A 13 5.79 -1.94 15.23
C ARG A 13 5.36 -0.76 14.37
N ALA A 14 6.14 -0.43 13.34
CA ALA A 14 5.83 0.65 12.42
C ALA A 14 6.03 0.19 10.98
N HIS A 15 5.02 0.44 10.14
CA HIS A 15 4.97 0.01 8.74
C HIS A 15 4.43 1.14 7.86
N ALA A 16 4.72 1.08 6.57
CA ALA A 16 3.99 1.82 5.55
C ALA A 16 3.39 0.84 4.54
N ILE A 17 2.17 1.14 4.08
CA ILE A 17 1.54 0.46 2.96
C ILE A 17 1.64 1.39 1.76
N SER A 18 2.13 0.87 0.63
CA SER A 18 2.28 1.62 -0.62
C SER A 18 1.23 1.13 -1.61
N PRO A 19 0.01 1.68 -1.59
CA PRO A 19 -1.04 1.24 -2.50
C PRO A 19 -0.78 1.72 -3.93
N GLY A 20 -1.31 0.98 -4.90
CA GLY A 20 -1.52 1.50 -6.25
C GLY A 20 -2.59 2.60 -6.27
N PRO A 21 -2.87 3.19 -7.44
CA PRO A 21 -3.94 4.18 -7.60
C PRO A 21 -5.30 3.60 -7.21
N ILE A 22 -5.96 4.24 -6.25
CA ILE A 22 -7.31 3.88 -5.79
C ILE A 22 -8.19 5.11 -5.94
N SER A 23 -9.38 4.93 -6.51
CA SER A 23 -10.38 6.00 -6.58
C SER A 23 -10.87 6.37 -5.18
N THR A 24 -10.46 7.54 -4.70
CA THR A 24 -10.85 8.08 -3.40
C THR A 24 -11.17 9.57 -3.54
N ARG A 25 -11.91 10.14 -2.58
CA ARG A 25 -12.20 11.59 -2.56
C ARG A 25 -10.92 12.45 -2.50
N ALA A 26 -9.85 11.95 -1.88
CA ALA A 26 -8.58 12.68 -1.84
C ALA A 26 -7.92 12.77 -3.23
N ALA A 27 -8.16 11.78 -4.09
CA ALA A 27 -7.59 11.71 -5.42
C ALA A 27 -8.33 12.56 -6.47
N SER A 28 -9.54 13.04 -6.18
CA SER A 28 -10.34 13.85 -7.12
C SER A 28 -9.79 15.25 -7.37
N GLY A 29 -8.76 15.67 -6.62
CA GLY A 29 -8.03 16.93 -6.86
C GLY A 29 -6.88 16.79 -7.86
N ILE A 30 -6.59 15.58 -8.34
CA ILE A 30 -5.53 15.30 -9.31
C ILE A 30 -6.09 15.51 -10.72
N ASP A 31 -5.44 16.38 -11.49
CA ASP A 31 -5.84 16.61 -12.89
C ASP A 31 -5.69 15.34 -13.71
N ARG A 32 -6.69 15.04 -14.55
CA ARG A 32 -6.76 13.84 -15.42
C ARG A 32 -6.57 12.52 -14.65
N PHE A 33 -7.09 12.42 -13.43
CA PHE A 33 -6.95 11.23 -12.58
C PHE A 33 -7.47 9.95 -13.24
N ASP A 34 -8.58 10.01 -13.99
CA ASP A 34 -9.13 8.85 -14.69
C ASP A 34 -8.12 8.26 -15.70
N GLU A 35 -7.36 9.09 -16.42
CA GLU A 35 -6.32 8.60 -17.32
C GLU A 35 -5.14 7.97 -16.58
N LEU A 36 -4.86 8.43 -15.36
CA LEU A 36 -3.83 7.83 -14.50
C LEU A 36 -4.28 6.43 -14.06
N LEU A 37 -5.55 6.28 -13.68
CA LEU A 37 -6.15 4.98 -13.36
C LEU A 37 -6.06 4.03 -14.56
N ASP A 38 -6.47 4.47 -15.74
CA ASP A 38 -6.44 3.64 -16.96
C ASP A 38 -5.01 3.19 -17.31
N ARG A 39 -4.04 4.11 -17.24
CA ARG A 39 -2.62 3.78 -17.48
C ARG A 39 -2.08 2.79 -16.45
N ALA A 40 -2.42 2.98 -15.18
CA ALA A 40 -2.00 2.07 -14.12
C ALA A 40 -2.62 0.67 -14.30
N ALA A 41 -3.90 0.59 -14.68
CA ALA A 41 -4.57 -0.67 -14.98
C ALA A 41 -3.89 -1.42 -16.13
N ALA A 42 -3.44 -0.70 -17.17
CA ALA A 42 -2.74 -1.30 -18.31
C ALA A 42 -1.31 -1.79 -17.98
N GLN A 43 -0.70 -1.31 -16.90
CA GLN A 43 0.68 -1.64 -16.51
C GLN A 43 0.77 -2.83 -15.55
N VAL A 44 -0.32 -3.21 -14.90
CA VAL A 44 -0.33 -4.32 -13.95
C VAL A 44 -0.66 -5.64 -14.64
N PRO A 45 -0.02 -6.77 -14.27
CA PRO A 45 -0.22 -8.06 -14.94
C PRO A 45 -1.66 -8.56 -14.98
N GLN A 46 -2.48 -8.18 -13.99
CA GLN A 46 -3.87 -8.61 -13.87
C GLN A 46 -4.86 -7.67 -14.58
N GLY A 47 -4.40 -6.54 -15.13
CA GLY A 47 -5.27 -5.57 -15.80
C GLY A 47 -6.28 -4.86 -14.89
N GLN A 48 -6.16 -5.05 -13.57
CA GLN A 48 -7.11 -4.55 -12.57
C GLN A 48 -6.36 -3.78 -11.48
N LEU A 49 -6.91 -2.62 -11.11
CA LEU A 49 -6.40 -1.84 -9.99
C LEU A 49 -6.80 -2.47 -8.66
N VAL A 50 -6.03 -2.15 -7.63
CA VAL A 50 -6.36 -2.50 -6.25
C VAL A 50 -7.51 -1.64 -5.71
N ASP A 51 -8.18 -2.13 -4.67
CA ASP A 51 -9.21 -1.39 -3.96
C ASP A 51 -8.85 -1.12 -2.48
N ILE A 52 -9.76 -0.45 -1.77
CA ILE A 52 -9.58 -0.17 -0.33
C ILE A 52 -9.60 -1.43 0.54
N ALA A 53 -10.24 -2.51 0.09
CA ALA A 53 -10.31 -3.78 0.80
C ALA A 53 -8.98 -4.53 0.72
N ASP A 54 -8.26 -4.46 -0.40
CA ASP A 54 -6.90 -5.00 -0.54
C ASP A 54 -5.94 -4.36 0.47
N VAL A 55 -5.97 -3.03 0.56
CA VAL A 55 -5.18 -2.27 1.54
C VAL A 55 -5.60 -2.62 2.97
N GLY A 56 -6.90 -2.72 3.20
CA GLY A 56 -7.47 -3.11 4.49
C GLY A 56 -7.04 -4.51 4.94
N ALA A 57 -6.99 -5.47 4.03
CA ALA A 57 -6.55 -6.83 4.30
C ALA A 57 -5.09 -6.88 4.74
N LEU A 58 -4.18 -6.16 4.04
CA LEU A 58 -2.79 -6.07 4.49
C LEU A 58 -2.67 -5.34 5.82
N ALA A 59 -3.42 -4.25 6.03
CA ALA A 59 -3.41 -3.52 7.29
C ALA A 59 -3.84 -4.43 8.46
N ALA A 60 -4.92 -5.20 8.28
CA ALA A 60 -5.42 -6.17 9.24
C ALA A 60 -4.37 -7.24 9.58
N PHE A 61 -3.69 -7.79 8.56
CA PHE A 61 -2.56 -8.70 8.77
C PHE A 61 -1.44 -8.02 9.57
N LEU A 62 -1.02 -6.81 9.16
CA LEU A 62 0.08 -6.09 9.79
C LEU A 62 -0.22 -5.69 11.23
N VAL A 63 -1.46 -5.45 11.65
CA VAL A 63 -1.76 -5.16 13.06
C VAL A 63 -1.87 -6.43 13.91
N SER A 64 -2.10 -7.59 13.29
CA SER A 64 -2.25 -8.88 13.99
C SER A 64 -0.94 -9.48 14.49
N ASP A 65 -1.05 -10.51 15.35
CA ASP A 65 0.09 -11.31 15.83
C ASP A 65 0.76 -12.15 14.73
N ALA A 66 0.09 -12.37 13.60
CA ALA A 66 0.67 -13.06 12.45
C ALA A 66 1.86 -12.27 11.86
N ALA A 67 1.87 -10.94 12.04
CA ALA A 67 2.96 -10.06 11.61
C ALA A 67 3.88 -9.63 12.77
N GLN A 68 3.83 -10.28 13.94
CA GLN A 68 4.54 -9.83 15.16
C GLN A 68 6.06 -9.67 14.98
N ARG A 69 6.68 -10.38 14.03
CA ARG A 69 8.13 -10.32 13.74
C ARG A 69 8.47 -9.44 12.53
N ILE A 70 7.51 -8.67 12.01
CA ILE A 70 7.69 -7.77 10.88
C ILE A 70 7.62 -6.34 11.42
N THR A 71 8.59 -5.49 11.08
CA THR A 71 8.59 -4.05 11.38
C THR A 71 9.52 -3.30 10.44
N GLY A 72 9.32 -2.00 10.24
CA GLY A 72 10.17 -1.14 9.42
C GLY A 72 10.04 -1.33 7.92
N THR A 73 9.01 -2.06 7.48
CA THR A 73 8.75 -2.37 6.07
C THR A 73 7.90 -1.29 5.38
N VAL A 74 8.12 -1.17 4.08
CA VAL A 74 7.17 -0.54 3.14
C VAL A 74 6.69 -1.66 2.24
N ILE A 75 5.40 -1.96 2.25
CA ILE A 75 4.85 -3.10 1.51
C ILE A 75 3.93 -2.58 0.40
N PRO A 76 4.24 -2.89 -0.87
CA PRO A 76 3.38 -2.57 -1.99
C PRO A 76 2.06 -3.37 -1.94
N VAL A 77 0.95 -2.69 -2.24
CA VAL A 77 -0.37 -3.28 -2.50
C VAL A 77 -0.89 -2.65 -3.78
N ASP A 78 -0.35 -3.07 -4.91
CA ASP A 78 -0.49 -2.35 -6.18
C ASP A 78 -0.53 -3.29 -7.40
N ASN A 79 -0.85 -4.56 -7.20
CA ASN A 79 -0.79 -5.59 -8.24
C ASN A 79 0.55 -5.65 -9.01
N GLY A 80 1.66 -5.29 -8.36
CA GLY A 80 2.99 -5.33 -8.97
C GLY A 80 3.32 -4.11 -9.83
N GLN A 81 2.51 -3.05 -9.79
CA GLN A 81 2.77 -1.82 -10.54
C GLN A 81 4.16 -1.24 -10.26
N HIS A 82 4.62 -1.24 -9.01
CA HIS A 82 5.95 -0.78 -8.61
C HIS A 82 7.13 -1.53 -9.27
N LEU A 83 6.90 -2.68 -9.92
CA LEU A 83 7.94 -3.42 -10.65
C LEU A 83 8.22 -2.82 -12.04
N HIS A 84 7.29 -2.01 -12.55
CA HIS A 84 7.32 -1.44 -13.90
C HIS A 84 7.50 0.09 -13.90
N ALA A 85 7.65 0.70 -12.72
CA ALA A 85 7.88 2.13 -12.50
C ALA A 85 9.37 2.49 -12.45
#